data_AF-A0A094A3B3-F1
#
_entry.id   AF-A0A094A3B3-F1
#
_cell.length_a   1.000
_cell.length_b   1.000
_cell.length_c   1.000
_cell.angle_alpha   90.00
_cell.angle_beta   90.00
_cell.angle_gamma   90.00
#
_symmetry.space_group_name_H-M   'P 1'
#
loop_
_entity.id
_entity.type
_entity.pdbx_description
1 polymer ?
#
loop_
_entity_poly.entity_id
_entity_poly.type
_entity_poly.pdbx_seq_one_letter_code
_entity_poly.pdbx_strand_id
1 'polypeptide(L)'
;MAVEKFSHVQHLVSQVSGVLRPDKSRFDAFRSIFPAGTVSGAPKVMAMELIAELEKEKRGVYAGAVGYFGYGTLDAEGNEVEGAMDTCIALRTMLVKDQVAYLQAGGGIVFDSDPYDEWMETMNKLGASMQTISSGEKLYTRSQDKAAEKEALEVEKTKSSGAHIDLAL
;
A
#
# COMPACT_ATOMS: atom_id res chain seq x y z
N MET A 1 26.42 -3.01 3.70
CA MET A 1 25.36 -3.85 3.13
C MET A 1 24.97 -4.89 4.18
N ALA A 2 23.70 -4.90 4.58
CA ALA A 2 23.14 -5.81 5.58
C ALA A 2 21.98 -6.61 4.96
N VAL A 3 21.69 -7.79 5.50
CA VAL A 3 20.53 -8.60 5.09
C VAL A 3 19.38 -8.32 6.06
N GLU A 4 18.27 -7.80 5.53
CA GLU A 4 17.03 -7.67 6.28
C GLU A 4 16.07 -8.80 5.92
N LYS A 5 15.50 -9.44 6.95
CA LYS A 5 14.59 -10.57 6.81
C LYS A 5 13.15 -10.12 7.02
N PHE A 6 12.31 -10.34 6.01
CA PHE A 6 10.86 -10.15 6.08
C PHE A 6 10.15 -11.51 6.12
N SER A 7 8.83 -11.50 6.20
CA SER A 7 8.01 -12.71 6.36
C SER A 7 8.23 -13.76 5.26
N HIS A 8 8.44 -13.34 4.02
CA HIS A 8 8.56 -14.24 2.86
C HIS A 8 9.77 -13.95 1.95
N VAL A 9 10.51 -12.87 2.21
CA VAL A 9 11.63 -12.42 1.37
C VAL A 9 12.76 -11.84 2.22
N GLN A 10 13.96 -11.78 1.67
CA GLN A 10 15.11 -11.10 2.28
C GLN A 10 15.59 -10.00 1.33
N HIS A 11 15.94 -8.83 1.86
CA HIS A 11 16.48 -7.73 1.08
C HIS A 11 17.91 -7.42 1.48
N LEU A 12 18.74 -7.09 0.49
CA LEU A 12 20.03 -6.46 0.72
C LEU A 12 19.82 -4.96 0.92
N VAL A 13 20.07 -4.49 2.13
CA VAL A 13 19.81 -3.11 2.52
C VAL A 13 21.13 -2.39 2.77
N SER A 14 21.20 -1.16 2.29
CA SER A 14 22.25 -0.21 2.62
C SER A 14 21.60 1.11 3.02
N GLN A 15 22.04 1.68 4.13
CA GLN A 15 21.57 2.97 4.61
C GLN A 15 22.55 4.05 4.19
N VAL A 16 22.03 5.14 3.62
CA VAL A 16 22.79 6.34 3.29
C VAL A 16 22.21 7.48 4.11
N SER A 17 23.07 8.22 4.81
CA SER A 17 22.69 9.38 5.62
C SER A 17 23.61 10.56 5.33
N GLY A 18 23.14 11.76 5.66
CA GLY A 18 23.90 13.00 5.49
C GLY A 18 23.26 14.13 6.28
N VAL A 19 24.02 15.21 6.46
CA VAL A 19 23.53 16.45 7.07
C VAL A 19 23.05 17.38 5.96
N LEU A 20 21.85 17.94 6.12
CA LEU A 20 21.29 18.87 5.16
C LEU A 20 22.12 20.17 5.10
N ARG A 21 22.24 20.77 3.92
CA ARG A 21 22.93 22.06 3.78
C ARG A 21 22.16 23.15 4.54
N PRO A 22 22.84 24.17 5.06
CA PRO A 22 22.19 25.25 5.84
C PRO A 22 21.08 26.00 5.09
N ASP A 23 21.13 26.01 3.76
CA ASP A 23 20.20 26.72 2.87
C ASP A 23 19.11 25.80 2.27
N LYS A 24 18.92 24.60 2.84
CA LYS A 24 18.00 23.59 2.32
C LYS A 24 17.08 23.10 3.43
N SER A 25 15.86 22.75 3.03
CA SER A 25 14.84 22.18 3.89
C SER A 25 14.63 20.69 3.59
N ARG A 26 13.97 19.97 4.50
CA ARG A 26 13.53 18.58 4.25
C ARG A 26 12.73 18.40 2.95
N PHE A 27 12.05 19.44 2.46
CA PHE A 27 11.31 19.41 1.20
C PHE A 27 12.24 19.42 -0.03
N ASP A 28 13.34 20.17 0.05
CA ASP A 28 14.39 20.13 -0.97
C ASP A 28 15.05 18.75 -1.03
N ALA A 29 15.30 18.14 0.14
CA ALA A 29 15.82 16.79 0.24
C ALA A 29 14.86 15.80 -0.45
N PHE A 30 13.58 15.82 -0.10
CA PHE A 30 12.56 14.96 -0.72
C PHE A 30 12.49 15.15 -2.26
N ARG A 31 12.42 16.40 -2.74
CA ARG A 31 12.39 16.71 -4.18
C ARG A 31 13.62 16.19 -4.91
N SER A 32 14.79 16.20 -4.28
CA SER A 32 16.05 15.76 -4.92
C SER A 32 16.12 14.25 -5.12
N ILE A 33 15.54 13.47 -4.20
CA ILE A 33 15.59 12.01 -4.24
C ILE A 33 14.39 11.40 -4.97
N PHE A 34 13.29 12.14 -5.10
CA PHE A 34 12.05 11.65 -5.69
C PHE A 34 12.07 11.69 -7.25
N PRO A 35 11.49 10.70 -7.95
CA PRO A 35 11.05 9.41 -7.44
C PRO A 35 12.24 8.50 -7.09
N ALA A 36 11.99 7.50 -6.26
CA ALA A 36 13.04 6.61 -5.78
C ALA A 36 13.73 5.86 -6.94
N GLY A 37 15.06 5.70 -6.83
CA GLY A 37 15.87 5.01 -7.85
C GLY A 37 15.47 3.55 -8.05
N THR A 38 15.02 2.88 -6.99
CA THR A 38 14.59 1.46 -7.00
C THR A 38 13.35 1.19 -7.83
N VAL A 39 12.56 2.21 -8.16
CA VAL A 39 11.29 2.09 -8.92
C VAL A 39 11.32 2.86 -10.24
N SER A 40 12.44 3.51 -10.54
CA SER A 40 12.69 4.20 -11.81
C SER A 40 13.79 3.48 -12.57
N GLY A 41 15.04 3.65 -12.14
CA GLY A 41 16.21 3.01 -12.72
C GLY A 41 17.42 3.93 -12.72
N ALA A 42 18.46 3.55 -13.45
CA ALA A 42 19.70 4.31 -13.59
C ALA A 42 20.19 4.27 -15.05
N PRO A 43 20.52 5.44 -15.66
CA PRO A 43 20.33 6.81 -15.18
C PRO A 43 18.85 7.19 -15.01
N LYS A 44 18.51 7.91 -13.93
CA LYS A 44 17.11 8.12 -13.48
C LYS A 44 16.20 8.72 -14.56
N VAL A 45 16.63 9.81 -15.19
CA VAL A 45 15.80 10.54 -16.18
C VAL A 45 15.51 9.66 -17.39
N MET A 46 16.55 9.03 -17.95
CA MET A 46 16.41 8.13 -19.10
C MET A 46 15.50 6.93 -18.78
N ALA A 47 15.66 6.34 -17.59
CA ALA A 47 14.82 5.22 -17.17
C ALA A 47 13.35 5.65 -17.05
N MET A 48 13.08 6.85 -16.52
CA MET A 48 11.72 7.39 -16.44
C MET A 48 11.11 7.67 -17.82
N GLU A 49 11.90 8.14 -18.79
CA GLU A 49 11.45 8.36 -20.17
C GLU A 49 11.04 7.03 -20.82
N LEU A 50 11.88 6.01 -20.73
CA LEU A 50 11.57 4.67 -21.24
C LEU A 50 10.33 4.06 -20.58
N ILE A 51 10.21 4.20 -19.26
CA ILE A 51 9.00 3.75 -18.54
C ILE A 51 7.76 4.44 -19.09
N ALA A 52 7.81 5.76 -19.29
CA ALA A 52 6.67 6.52 -19.80
C ALA A 52 6.29 6.11 -21.24
N GLU A 53 7.28 5.85 -22.10
CA GLU A 53 7.07 5.38 -23.48
C GLU A 53 6.43 3.98 -23.53
N LEU A 54 6.85 3.09 -22.62
CA LEU A 54 6.38 1.71 -22.58
C LEU A 54 5.01 1.56 -21.90
N GLU A 55 4.80 2.20 -20.75
CA GLU A 55 3.56 2.07 -19.97
C GLU A 55 2.39 2.84 -20.59
N LYS A 56 2.66 3.97 -21.24
CA LYS A 56 1.66 4.87 -21.89
C LYS A 56 0.53 5.34 -20.98
N GLU A 57 0.67 5.16 -19.68
CA GLU A 57 -0.29 5.50 -18.64
C GLU A 57 0.43 6.16 -17.47
N LYS A 58 -0.28 6.99 -16.70
CA LYS A 58 0.30 7.60 -15.50
C LYS A 58 0.27 6.60 -14.36
N ARG A 59 1.42 6.40 -13.68
CA ARG A 59 1.52 5.54 -12.49
C ARG A 59 0.68 6.00 -11.30
N GLY A 60 0.30 7.28 -11.24
CA GLY A 60 -0.52 7.81 -10.15
C GLY A 60 0.14 7.63 -8.78
N VAL A 61 -0.50 6.87 -7.90
CA VAL A 61 0.04 6.58 -6.56
C VAL A 61 1.21 5.60 -6.62
N TYR A 62 1.23 4.67 -7.57
CA TYR A 62 2.27 3.65 -7.66
C TYR A 62 3.65 4.26 -7.87
N ALA A 63 4.65 3.75 -7.14
CA ALA A 63 6.02 4.29 -7.10
C ALA A 63 6.13 5.74 -6.58
N GLY A 64 5.03 6.31 -6.07
CA GLY A 64 4.99 7.56 -5.35
C GLY A 64 5.49 7.44 -3.90
N ALA A 65 5.14 8.42 -3.07
CA ALA A 65 5.49 8.42 -1.65
C ALA A 65 4.25 8.54 -0.77
N VAL A 66 4.24 7.79 0.33
CA VAL A 66 3.23 7.88 1.39
C VAL A 66 3.95 8.14 2.71
N GLY A 67 3.48 9.09 3.49
CA GLY A 67 4.15 9.47 4.73
C GLY A 67 3.55 10.72 5.35
N TYR A 68 4.33 11.40 6.19
CA TYR A 68 3.90 12.61 6.87
C TYR A 68 4.99 13.69 6.88
N PHE A 69 4.53 14.92 7.04
CA PHE A 69 5.36 16.09 7.28
C PHE A 69 4.88 16.75 8.58
N GLY A 70 5.67 16.63 9.65
CA GLY A 70 5.39 17.29 10.93
C GLY A 70 5.50 18.82 10.81
N TYR A 71 4.77 19.55 11.64
CA TYR A 71 4.88 21.01 11.69
C TYR A 71 6.22 21.45 12.28
N GLY A 72 6.71 22.62 11.87
CA GLY A 72 7.79 23.29 12.57
C GLY A 72 7.34 23.70 13.97
N THR A 73 8.26 23.67 14.93
CA THR A 73 8.01 24.07 16.32
C THR A 73 9.03 25.12 16.74
N LEU A 74 8.84 25.71 17.93
CA LEU A 74 9.87 26.52 18.57
C LEU A 74 10.54 25.69 19.67
N ASP A 75 11.86 25.82 19.82
CA ASP A 75 12.57 25.30 20.99
C ASP A 75 12.33 26.19 22.24
N ALA A 76 12.93 25.83 23.37
CA ALA A 76 12.76 26.55 24.63
C ALA A 76 13.33 27.98 24.57
N GLU A 77 14.26 28.22 23.65
CA GLU A 77 14.93 29.48 23.39
C GLU A 77 14.21 30.34 22.33
N GLY A 78 13.15 29.81 21.71
CA GLY A 78 12.32 30.49 20.71
C GLY A 78 12.84 30.39 19.28
N ASN A 79 13.79 29.50 18.98
CA ASN A 79 14.27 29.25 17.63
C ASN A 79 13.36 28.27 16.88
N GLU A 80 13.21 28.46 15.56
CA GLU A 80 12.48 27.53 14.71
C GLU A 80 13.21 26.18 14.58
N VAL A 81 12.47 25.11 14.81
CA VAL A 81 12.89 23.72 14.64
C VAL A 81 12.04 23.08 13.55
N GLU A 82 12.67 22.55 12.50
CA GLU A 82 11.94 21.85 11.44
C GLU A 82 11.26 20.59 11.98
N GLY A 83 10.02 20.37 11.54
CA GLY A 83 9.27 19.17 11.88
C GLY A 83 9.85 17.91 11.23
N ALA A 84 9.70 16.77 11.90
CA ALA A 84 10.10 15.47 11.36
C ALA A 84 9.36 15.12 10.07
N MET A 85 10.02 14.40 9.16
CA MET A 85 9.44 13.85 7.94
C MET A 85 9.82 12.39 7.85
N ASP A 86 8.85 11.54 7.53
CA ASP A 86 9.09 10.14 7.17
C ASP A 86 8.15 9.75 6.04
N THR A 87 8.69 9.05 5.04
CA THR A 87 7.98 8.64 3.85
C THR A 87 8.47 7.27 3.39
N CYS A 88 7.54 6.40 3.00
CA CYS A 88 7.82 5.15 2.31
C CYS A 88 7.41 5.24 0.84
N ILE A 89 7.98 4.37 0.00
CA ILE A 89 7.59 4.25 -1.39
C ILE A 89 6.25 3.52 -1.46
N ALA A 90 5.31 4.03 -2.26
CA ALA A 90 3.99 3.46 -2.49
C ALA A 90 4.05 2.19 -3.35
N LEU A 91 4.56 1.11 -2.75
CA LEU A 91 4.60 -0.25 -3.30
C LEU A 91 3.65 -1.14 -2.51
N ARG A 92 3.23 -2.27 -3.11
CA ARG A 92 2.27 -3.22 -2.49
C ARG A 92 1.02 -2.49 -1.93
N THR A 93 0.60 -1.44 -2.62
CA THR A 93 -0.50 -0.56 -2.25
C THR A 93 -1.67 -0.81 -3.20
N MET A 94 -2.89 -0.73 -2.69
CA MET A 94 -4.11 -0.85 -3.49
C MET A 94 -4.80 0.51 -3.56
N LEU A 95 -5.04 1.01 -4.77
CA LEU A 95 -5.87 2.19 -4.98
C LEU A 95 -7.29 1.71 -5.27
N VAL A 96 -8.27 2.12 -4.45
CA VAL A 96 -9.68 1.80 -4.69
C VAL A 96 -10.39 3.04 -5.18
N LYS A 97 -11.01 2.95 -6.36
CA LYS A 97 -11.80 4.02 -6.95
C LYS A 97 -12.98 3.42 -7.68
N ASP A 98 -14.18 3.95 -7.45
CA ASP A 98 -15.41 3.53 -8.13
C ASP A 98 -15.65 2.01 -8.04
N GLN A 99 -15.44 1.44 -6.84
CA GLN A 99 -15.54 0.00 -6.56
C GLN A 99 -14.54 -0.90 -7.32
N VAL A 100 -13.51 -0.31 -7.94
CA VAL A 100 -12.43 -1.03 -8.61
C VAL A 100 -11.13 -0.86 -7.81
N ALA A 101 -10.50 -1.99 -7.47
CA ALA A 101 -9.19 -2.03 -6.85
C ALA A 101 -8.09 -2.14 -7.93
N TYR A 102 -7.23 -1.14 -8.01
CA TYR A 102 -6.08 -1.08 -8.91
C TYR A 102 -4.83 -1.55 -8.16
N LEU A 103 -4.17 -2.56 -8.72
CA LEU A 103 -2.95 -3.14 -8.19
C LEU A 103 -1.82 -2.97 -9.21
N GLN A 104 -0.66 -2.49 -8.76
CA GLN A 104 0.51 -2.32 -9.60
C GLN A 104 1.75 -2.92 -8.92
N ALA A 105 2.56 -3.60 -9.73
CA ALA A 105 3.86 -4.12 -9.34
C ALA A 105 4.80 -4.08 -10.54
N GLY A 106 6.09 -4.13 -10.26
CA GLY A 106 7.16 -4.05 -11.24
C GLY A 106 8.43 -4.68 -10.67
N GLY A 107 9.41 -4.90 -11.55
CA GLY A 107 10.74 -5.43 -11.26
C GLY A 107 11.82 -4.49 -11.79
N GLY A 108 13.04 -4.67 -11.30
CA GLY A 108 14.19 -3.96 -11.84
C GLY A 108 14.80 -4.79 -12.96
N ILE A 109 14.73 -4.30 -14.20
CA ILE A 109 15.27 -5.03 -15.35
C ILE A 109 16.76 -4.70 -15.49
N VAL A 110 17.59 -5.74 -15.52
CA VAL A 110 19.03 -5.67 -15.76
C VAL A 110 19.39 -6.44 -17.03
N PHE A 111 20.65 -6.36 -17.46
CA PHE A 111 21.10 -6.95 -18.73
C PHE A 111 20.88 -8.47 -18.81
N ASP A 112 21.00 -9.16 -17.68
CA ASP A 112 20.88 -10.61 -17.51
C ASP A 112 19.49 -11.04 -17.03
N SER A 113 18.52 -10.13 -16.98
CA SER A 113 17.12 -10.46 -16.62
C SER A 113 16.49 -11.39 -17.67
N ASP A 114 15.81 -12.43 -17.19
CA ASP A 114 14.93 -13.26 -18.03
C ASP A 114 13.50 -12.71 -18.03
N PRO A 115 12.86 -12.48 -19.20
CA PRO A 115 11.53 -11.89 -19.27
C PRO A 115 10.44 -12.67 -18.52
N TYR A 116 10.53 -14.00 -18.48
CA TYR A 116 9.53 -14.84 -17.81
C TYR A 116 9.70 -14.77 -16.29
N ASP A 117 10.94 -14.82 -15.80
CA ASP A 117 11.23 -14.71 -14.37
C ASP A 117 10.81 -13.34 -13.81
N GLU A 118 11.06 -12.26 -14.56
CA GLU A 118 10.64 -10.90 -14.16
C GLU A 118 9.11 -10.78 -14.11
N TRP A 119 8.41 -11.36 -15.09
CA TRP A 119 6.96 -11.41 -15.06
C TRP A 119 6.45 -12.21 -13.85
N MET A 120 7.03 -13.38 -13.58
CA MET A 120 6.70 -14.18 -12.39
C MET A 120 6.95 -13.42 -11.09
N GLU A 121 8.05 -12.66 -11.00
CA GLU A 121 8.33 -11.80 -9.86
C GLU A 121 7.24 -10.73 -9.64
N THR A 122 6.77 -10.08 -10.71
CA THR A 122 5.66 -9.12 -10.60
C THR A 122 4.37 -9.77 -10.10
N MET A 123 4.04 -10.97 -10.58
CA MET A 123 2.87 -11.73 -10.12
C MET A 123 3.01 -12.13 -8.65
N ASN A 124 4.20 -12.56 -8.23
CA ASN A 124 4.49 -12.89 -6.82
C ASN A 124 4.37 -11.66 -5.92
N LYS A 125 4.84 -10.49 -6.36
CA LYS A 125 4.68 -9.21 -5.63
C LYS A 125 3.21 -8.81 -5.46
N LEU A 126 2.38 -9.06 -6.48
CA LEU A 126 0.93 -8.82 -6.44
C LEU A 126 0.15 -9.86 -5.62
N GLY A 127 0.70 -11.07 -5.48
CA GLY A 127 0.05 -12.20 -4.84
C GLY A 127 -0.56 -11.89 -3.48
N ALA A 128 0.15 -11.14 -2.63
CA ALA A 128 -0.35 -10.73 -1.32
C ALA A 128 -1.62 -9.86 -1.40
N SER A 129 -1.63 -8.85 -2.27
CA SER A 129 -2.79 -7.98 -2.47
C SER A 129 -3.97 -8.74 -3.07
N MET A 130 -3.73 -9.60 -4.07
CA MET A 130 -4.79 -10.44 -4.67
C MET A 130 -5.41 -11.40 -3.64
N GLN A 131 -4.58 -12.07 -2.83
CA GLN A 131 -5.07 -12.94 -1.75
C GLN A 131 -5.84 -12.16 -0.69
N THR A 132 -5.44 -10.92 -0.39
CA THR A 132 -6.13 -10.05 0.57
C THR A 132 -7.54 -9.72 0.08
N ILE A 133 -7.70 -9.36 -1.19
CA ILE A 133 -9.02 -9.09 -1.79
C ILE A 133 -9.89 -10.35 -1.74
N SER A 134 -9.39 -11.48 -2.28
CA SER A 134 -10.17 -12.73 -2.32
C SER A 134 -10.59 -13.22 -0.93
N SER A 135 -9.68 -13.12 0.05
CA SER A 135 -9.98 -13.52 1.43
C SER A 135 -10.95 -12.54 2.09
N GLY A 136 -10.79 -11.23 1.86
CA GLY A 136 -11.69 -10.20 2.35
C GLY A 136 -13.12 -10.38 1.83
N GLU A 137 -13.29 -10.64 0.54
CA GLU A 137 -14.59 -10.92 -0.08
C GLU A 137 -15.26 -12.16 0.53
N LYS A 138 -14.52 -13.27 0.66
CA LYS A 138 -15.05 -14.51 1.29
C LYS A 138 -15.51 -14.28 2.72
N LEU A 139 -14.74 -13.51 3.50
CA LEU A 139 -15.09 -13.16 4.87
C LEU A 139 -16.35 -12.29 4.90
N TYR A 140 -16.45 -11.32 3.99
CA TYR A 140 -17.59 -10.43 3.88
C TYR A 140 -18.87 -11.19 3.50
N THR A 141 -18.83 -12.06 2.48
CA THR A 141 -19.97 -12.92 2.10
C THR A 141 -20.44 -13.78 3.27
N ARG A 142 -19.52 -14.48 3.95
CA ARG A 142 -19.85 -15.31 5.13
C ARG A 142 -20.49 -14.48 6.25
N SER A 143 -20.11 -13.22 6.41
CA SER A 143 -20.70 -12.34 7.42
C SER A 143 -22.15 -11.95 7.08
N GLN A 144 -22.45 -11.75 5.79
CA GLN A 144 -23.81 -11.47 5.32
C GLN A 144 -24.72 -12.69 5.47
N ASP A 145 -24.26 -13.87 5.10
CA ASP A 145 -25.02 -15.11 5.23
C ASP A 145 -25.44 -15.36 6.69
N LYS A 146 -24.50 -15.16 7.63
CA LYS A 146 -24.76 -15.28 9.07
C LYS A 146 -25.74 -14.23 9.59
N ALA A 147 -25.67 -13.00 9.07
CA ALA A 147 -26.61 -11.95 9.46
C ALA A 147 -28.03 -12.29 8.98
N ALA A 148 -28.17 -12.76 7.73
CA ALA A 148 -29.43 -13.19 7.16
C ALA A 148 -30.02 -14.42 7.90
N GLU A 149 -29.19 -15.41 8.26
CA GLU A 149 -29.61 -16.56 9.08
C GLU A 149 -30.11 -16.12 10.45
N LYS A 150 -29.41 -15.18 11.11
CA LYS A 150 -29.80 -14.66 12.41
C LYS A 150 -31.14 -13.89 12.33
N GLU A 151 -31.32 -13.09 11.29
CA GLU A 151 -32.55 -12.34 11.05
C GLU A 151 -33.73 -13.29 10.77
N ALA A 152 -33.52 -14.34 9.97
CA ALA A 152 -34.52 -15.38 9.73
C ALA A 152 -34.94 -16.12 11.02
N LEU A 153 -33.98 -16.48 11.87
CA LEU A 153 -34.23 -17.11 13.18
C LEU A 153 -34.97 -16.19 14.16
N GLU A 154 -34.70 -14.88 14.14
CA GLU A 154 -35.41 -13.90 14.96
C GLU A 154 -36.87 -13.72 14.49
N VAL A 155 -37.12 -13.70 13.17
CA VAL A 155 -38.47 -13.66 12.59
C VAL A 155 -39.28 -14.93 12.89
N GLU A 156 -38.63 -16.10 12.88
CA GLU A 156 -39.29 -17.38 13.19
C GLU A 156 -39.68 -17.47 14.69
N LYS A 157 -38.80 -17.00 15.58
CA LYS A 157 -39.12 -16.88 17.02
C LYS A 157 -40.30 -15.97 17.29
N THR A 158 -40.41 -14.83 16.60
CA THR A 158 -41.55 -13.91 16.77
C THR A 158 -42.86 -14.49 16.24
N LYS A 159 -42.82 -15.34 15.20
CA LYS A 159 -44.01 -16.07 14.71
C LYS A 159 -44.45 -17.20 15.67
N SER A 160 -43.51 -17.87 16.33
CA SER A 160 -43.81 -18.97 17.27
C SER A 160 -44.41 -18.52 18.61
N SER A 161 -44.25 -17.26 19.02
CA SER A 161 -44.78 -16.75 20.30
C SER A 161 -46.25 -16.31 20.24
N GLY A 162 -46.94 -16.54 19.10
CA GLY A 162 -48.32 -16.11 18.87
C GLY A 162 -49.43 -17.12 19.24
N ALA A 163 -49.09 -18.31 19.76
CA ALA A 163 -50.09 -19.30 20.17
C ALA A 163 -50.42 -19.18 21.67
N HIS A 164 -51.28 -18.23 22.04
CA HIS A 164 -52.00 -18.25 23.30
C HIS A 164 -53.18 -19.23 23.16
N ILE A 165 -53.09 -20.39 23.81
CA ILE A 165 -54.25 -21.25 24.03
C ILE A 165 -54.87 -20.80 25.35
N ASP A 166 -55.97 -20.04 25.27
CA ASP A 166 -56.87 -19.84 26.40
C ASP A 166 -57.63 -21.14 26.65
N LEU A 167 -57.25 -21.86 27.70
CA LEU A 167 -58.08 -22.91 28.29
C LEU A 167 -58.82 -22.29 29.48
N ALA A 168 -59.94 -21.64 29.19
CA ALA A 168 -60.98 -21.42 30.18
C ALA A 168 -61.72 -22.73 30.39
N LEU A 169 -61.46 -23.40 31.52
CA LEU A 169 -62.36 -24.23 32.32
C LEU A 169 -61.75 -24.46 33.70
#